data_AF-A0A2R7RB33-F1
#
_entry.id   AF-A0A2R7RB33-F1
#
_cell.length_a   1.000
_cell.length_b   1.000
_cell.length_c   1.000
_cell.angle_alpha   90.00
_cell.angle_beta   90.00
_cell.angle_gamma   90.00
#
_symmetry.space_group_name_H-M   'P 1'
#
loop_
_entity.id
_entity.type
_entity.pdbx_description
1 polymer ?
#
loop_
_entity_poly.entity_id
_entity_poly.type
_entity_poly.pdbx_seq_one_letter_code
_entity_poly.pdbx_strand_id
1 'polypeptide(L)'
;MNETKKRNGSKDREAAQEAHYDELATWAETADIGPDARITKSAEPEAGRSLLEAVLGSTEAVRRAVGKPSLSARGTSPSRSLRLPADMDAQLVERAEQEHRNPSAIIRDALAQYLAKAS
;
A
#
# COMPACT_ATOMS: atom_id res chain seq x y z
N MET A 1 12.18 27.85 17.07
CA MET A 1 12.51 26.70 17.94
C MET A 1 12.11 25.33 17.33
N ASN A 2 12.00 25.22 15.99
CA ASN A 2 11.45 24.03 15.33
C ASN A 2 12.47 23.22 14.50
N GLU A 3 13.65 23.79 14.21
CA GLU A 3 14.66 23.13 13.38
C GLU A 3 15.55 22.14 14.15
N THR A 4 15.79 22.39 15.44
CA THR A 4 16.55 21.48 16.31
C THR A 4 15.76 20.21 16.62
N LYS A 5 14.43 20.32 16.81
CA LYS A 5 13.55 19.17 17.05
C LYS A 5 13.40 18.27 15.82
N LYS A 6 13.34 18.85 14.60
CA LYS A 6 13.30 18.08 13.35
C LYS A 6 14.61 17.32 13.07
N ARG A 7 15.77 17.92 13.37
CA ARG A 7 17.09 17.30 13.17
C ARG A 7 17.37 16.14 14.14
N ASN A 8 16.86 16.19 15.37
CA ASN A 8 16.98 15.06 16.29
C ASN A 8 16.09 13.88 15.85
N GLY A 9 14.84 14.14 15.46
CA GLY A 9 13.93 13.08 15.03
C GLY A 9 14.31 12.38 13.71
N SER A 10 15.16 12.99 12.86
CA SER A 10 15.73 12.30 11.70
C SER A 10 16.87 11.36 12.07
N LYS A 11 17.75 11.79 12.99
CA LYS A 11 18.87 10.97 13.48
C LYS A 11 18.39 9.75 14.26
N ASP A 12 17.36 9.92 15.09
CA ASP A 12 16.78 8.81 15.85
C ASP A 12 16.16 7.74 14.94
N ARG A 13 15.61 8.16 13.78
CA ARG A 13 15.09 7.24 12.75
C ARG A 13 16.20 6.52 11.99
N GLU A 14 17.28 7.20 11.68
CA GLU A 14 18.46 6.60 11.03
C GLU A 14 19.10 5.55 11.94
N ALA A 15 19.30 5.86 13.23
CA ALA A 15 19.84 4.93 14.19
C ALA A 15 18.94 3.69 14.41
N ALA A 16 17.62 3.89 14.50
CA ALA A 16 16.68 2.78 14.60
C ALA A 16 16.66 1.90 13.33
N GLN A 17 16.85 2.52 12.16
CA GLN A 17 16.91 1.84 10.88
C GLN A 17 18.20 1.02 10.72
N GLU A 18 19.33 1.56 11.18
CA GLU A 18 20.63 0.89 11.20
C GLU A 18 20.60 -0.34 12.12
N ALA A 19 20.12 -0.18 13.36
CA ALA A 19 19.94 -1.30 14.30
C ALA A 19 19.05 -2.43 13.72
N HIS A 20 17.95 -2.06 13.07
CA HIS A 20 17.09 -3.03 12.39
C HIS A 20 17.79 -3.74 11.24
N TYR A 21 18.66 -3.06 10.49
CA TYR A 21 19.43 -3.70 9.43
C TYR A 21 20.48 -4.66 9.99
N ASP A 22 21.13 -4.31 11.09
CA ASP A 22 22.12 -5.18 11.76
C ASP A 22 21.48 -6.44 12.32
N GLU A 23 20.27 -6.33 12.91
CA GLU A 23 19.48 -7.48 13.36
C GLU A 23 19.12 -8.40 12.18
N LEU A 24 18.67 -7.83 11.06
CA LEU A 24 18.36 -8.61 9.85
C LEU A 24 19.61 -9.27 9.25
N ALA A 25 20.75 -8.60 9.25
CA ALA A 25 22.02 -9.15 8.78
C ALA A 25 22.44 -10.35 9.64
N THR A 26 22.40 -10.19 10.96
CA THR A 26 22.73 -11.25 11.92
C THR A 26 21.80 -12.46 11.74
N TRP A 27 20.49 -12.22 11.55
CA TRP A 27 19.54 -13.28 11.27
C TRP A 27 19.84 -13.99 9.94
N ALA A 28 20.16 -13.26 8.88
CA ALA A 28 20.47 -13.85 7.57
C ALA A 28 21.73 -14.72 7.59
N GLU A 29 22.76 -14.33 8.37
CA GLU A 29 23.99 -15.11 8.55
C GLU A 29 23.77 -16.38 9.39
N THR A 30 22.78 -16.37 10.28
CA THR A 30 22.48 -17.46 11.21
C THR A 30 21.21 -18.21 10.90
N ALA A 31 20.56 -17.91 9.76
CA ALA A 31 19.21 -18.34 9.45
C ALA A 31 19.08 -19.88 9.52
N ASP A 32 18.51 -20.34 10.64
CA ASP A 32 18.22 -21.75 10.86
C ASP A 32 16.94 -22.11 10.11
N ILE A 33 17.07 -22.98 9.12
CA ILE A 33 15.94 -23.51 8.38
C ILE A 33 15.39 -24.64 9.25
N GLY A 34 14.41 -24.31 10.10
CA GLY A 34 13.90 -25.17 11.16
C GLY A 34 13.61 -26.63 10.75
N PRO A 35 13.53 -27.55 11.73
CA PRO A 35 13.68 -29.00 11.51
C PRO A 35 12.65 -29.62 10.55
N ASP A 36 11.48 -28.99 10.40
CA ASP A 36 10.39 -29.46 9.53
C ASP A 36 10.43 -28.87 8.11
N ALA A 37 11.47 -28.10 7.78
CA ALA A 37 11.58 -27.45 6.50
C ALA A 37 11.80 -28.45 5.35
N ARG A 38 10.98 -28.32 4.31
CA ARG A 38 11.12 -29.11 3.09
C ARG A 38 11.89 -28.31 2.05
N ILE A 39 13.17 -28.63 1.87
CA ILE A 39 14.03 -28.02 0.85
C ILE A 39 13.93 -28.84 -0.42
N THR A 40 13.48 -28.20 -1.50
CA THR A 40 13.44 -28.80 -2.85
C THR A 40 14.34 -28.00 -3.78
N LYS A 41 15.07 -28.70 -4.65
CA LYS A 41 15.95 -28.11 -5.67
C LYS A 41 15.45 -28.52 -7.04
N SER A 42 15.43 -27.59 -7.97
CA SER A 42 15.07 -27.84 -9.37
C SER A 42 16.00 -27.04 -10.28
N ALA A 43 16.36 -27.63 -11.41
CA ALA A 43 17.12 -26.96 -12.47
C ALA A 43 16.19 -26.25 -13.48
N GLU A 44 14.88 -26.52 -13.42
CA GLU A 44 13.92 -25.94 -14.34
C GLU A 44 13.68 -24.45 -14.03
N PRO A 45 13.62 -23.59 -15.06
CA PRO A 45 13.19 -22.21 -14.90
C PRO A 45 11.82 -22.14 -14.20
N GLU A 46 11.60 -21.13 -13.36
CA GLU A 46 10.33 -20.88 -12.65
C GLU A 46 9.88 -21.94 -11.63
N ALA A 47 10.63 -23.04 -11.42
CA ALA A 47 10.22 -24.10 -10.50
C ALA A 47 9.97 -23.62 -9.06
N GLY A 48 10.78 -22.66 -8.58
CA GLY A 48 10.56 -22.02 -7.28
C GLY A 48 9.26 -21.21 -7.23
N ARG A 49 8.90 -20.54 -8.34
CA ARG A 49 7.66 -19.78 -8.46
C ARG A 49 6.44 -20.69 -8.50
N SER A 50 6.48 -21.77 -9.27
CA SER A 50 5.41 -22.78 -9.31
C SER A 50 5.20 -23.46 -7.96
N LEU A 51 6.27 -23.76 -7.21
CA LEU A 51 6.17 -24.27 -5.85
C LEU A 51 5.44 -23.30 -4.93
N LEU A 52 5.79 -22.01 -4.98
CA LEU A 52 5.12 -20.97 -4.21
C LEU A 52 3.66 -20.83 -4.59
N GLU A 53 3.30 -20.94 -5.87
CA GLU A 53 1.91 -20.89 -6.33
C GLU A 53 1.09 -22.08 -5.81
N ALA A 54 1.68 -23.27 -5.79
CA ALA A 54 1.03 -24.47 -5.23
C ALA A 54 0.79 -24.35 -3.72
N VAL A 55 1.74 -23.77 -2.97
CA VAL A 55 1.63 -23.60 -1.51
C VAL A 55 0.71 -22.43 -1.14
N LEU A 56 0.80 -21.31 -1.83
CA LEU A 56 0.04 -20.08 -1.54
C LEU A 56 -1.32 -20.03 -2.25
N GLY A 57 -1.61 -20.98 -3.13
CA GLY A 57 -2.90 -21.19 -3.77
C GLY A 57 -3.24 -20.25 -4.92
N SER A 58 -2.41 -19.25 -5.24
CA SER A 58 -2.60 -18.40 -6.44
C SER A 58 -1.35 -17.58 -6.80
N THR A 59 -1.23 -17.22 -8.08
CA THR A 59 -0.20 -16.30 -8.59
C THR A 59 -0.23 -14.93 -7.90
N GLU A 60 -1.41 -14.42 -7.56
CA GLU A 60 -1.57 -13.14 -6.85
C GLU A 60 -1.09 -13.21 -5.40
N ALA A 61 -1.31 -14.34 -4.71
CA ALA A 61 -0.76 -14.56 -3.38
C ALA A 61 0.78 -14.59 -3.39
N VAL A 62 1.39 -15.23 -4.40
CA VAL A 62 2.85 -15.23 -4.60
C VAL A 62 3.38 -13.83 -4.89
N ARG A 63 2.70 -13.07 -5.76
CA ARG A 63 3.06 -11.67 -6.05
C ARG A 63 3.00 -10.79 -4.80
N ARG A 64 2.04 -11.01 -3.92
CA ARG A 64 1.93 -10.27 -2.65
C ARG A 64 3.03 -10.65 -1.65
N ALA A 65 3.37 -11.94 -1.57
CA ALA A 65 4.32 -12.45 -0.59
C ALA A 65 5.79 -12.21 -0.97
N VAL A 66 6.14 -12.28 -2.26
CA VAL A 66 7.53 -12.25 -2.76
C VAL A 66 7.80 -11.07 -3.70
N GLY A 67 6.75 -10.47 -4.26
CA GLY A 67 6.91 -9.33 -5.15
C GLY A 67 7.38 -8.10 -4.39
N LYS A 68 8.25 -7.31 -5.04
CA LYS A 68 8.52 -5.93 -4.62
C LYS A 68 7.16 -5.22 -4.50
N PRO A 69 6.86 -4.51 -3.40
CA PRO A 69 5.64 -3.72 -3.30
C PRO A 69 5.52 -2.92 -4.59
N SER A 70 4.44 -3.11 -5.34
CA SER A 70 4.30 -2.32 -6.55
C SER A 70 4.25 -0.87 -6.10
N LEU A 71 5.05 -0.01 -6.73
CA LEU A 71 4.97 1.44 -6.50
C LEU A 71 3.57 1.98 -6.84
N SER A 72 2.73 1.17 -7.50
CA SER A 72 1.34 1.46 -7.81
C SER A 72 0.33 1.03 -6.74
N ALA A 73 0.68 0.15 -5.78
CA ALA A 73 -0.29 -0.43 -4.83
C ALA A 73 -0.56 0.43 -3.59
N ARG A 74 -0.23 1.72 -3.65
CA ARG A 74 -0.79 2.77 -2.79
C ARG A 74 -0.67 4.13 -3.48
N GLY A 75 -1.10 4.20 -4.73
CA GLY A 75 -1.18 5.45 -5.46
C GLY A 75 -2.33 6.30 -4.90
N THR A 76 -2.04 7.49 -4.40
CA THR A 76 -3.06 8.54 -4.23
C THR A 76 -3.81 8.65 -5.55
N SER A 77 -5.12 8.37 -5.54
CA SER A 77 -5.95 8.54 -6.75
C SER A 77 -5.69 9.93 -7.35
N PRO A 78 -5.60 10.07 -8.68
CA PRO A 78 -5.39 11.37 -9.31
C PRO A 78 -6.41 12.38 -8.76
N SER A 79 -5.92 13.44 -8.11
CA SER A 79 -6.78 14.46 -7.53
C SER A 79 -7.07 15.54 -8.57
N ARG A 80 -8.32 15.98 -8.64
CA ARG A 80 -8.77 17.10 -9.47
C ARG A 80 -9.45 18.11 -8.56
N SER A 81 -8.95 19.35 -8.57
CA SER A 81 -9.62 20.47 -7.92
C SER A 81 -10.64 21.07 -8.89
N LEU A 82 -11.85 21.27 -8.41
CA LEU A 82 -12.98 21.82 -9.16
C LEU A 82 -13.61 22.95 -8.35
N ARG A 83 -13.98 24.04 -9.02
CA ARG A 83 -14.61 25.19 -8.38
C ARG A 83 -16.11 24.98 -8.39
N LEU A 84 -16.73 25.04 -7.21
CA LEU A 84 -18.17 24.99 -7.04
C LEU A 84 -18.71 26.40 -6.73
N PRO A 85 -19.89 26.76 -7.26
CA PRO A 85 -20.69 27.85 -6.70
C PRO A 85 -20.94 27.65 -5.20
N ALA A 86 -21.03 28.75 -4.43
CA ALA A 86 -21.10 28.68 -2.97
C ALA A 86 -22.37 27.97 -2.45
N ASP A 87 -23.49 28.15 -3.14
CA ASP A 87 -24.76 27.46 -2.88
C ASP A 87 -24.66 25.95 -3.12
N MET A 88 -23.92 25.54 -4.15
CA MET A 88 -23.69 24.14 -4.48
C MET A 88 -22.75 23.44 -3.49
N ASP A 89 -21.71 24.15 -3.01
CA ASP A 89 -20.82 23.63 -1.97
C ASP A 89 -21.58 23.41 -0.65
N ALA A 90 -22.43 24.37 -0.26
CA ALA A 90 -23.28 24.23 0.92
C ALA A 90 -24.21 23.00 0.84
N GLN A 91 -24.85 22.78 -0.31
CA GLN A 91 -25.70 21.60 -0.54
C GLN A 91 -24.91 20.28 -0.46
N LEU A 92 -23.67 20.28 -0.95
CA LEU A 92 -22.80 19.10 -0.88
C LEU A 92 -22.40 18.79 0.57
N VAL A 93 -22.05 19.81 1.36
CA VAL A 93 -21.71 19.66 2.78
C VAL A 93 -22.91 19.15 3.57
N GLU A 94 -24.08 19.75 3.38
CA GLU A 94 -25.31 19.32 4.05
C GLU A 94 -25.64 17.85 3.73
N ARG A 95 -25.53 17.44 2.46
CA ARG A 95 -25.75 16.05 2.06
C ARG A 95 -24.69 15.10 2.65
N ALA A 96 -23.43 15.52 2.69
CA ALA A 96 -22.35 14.74 3.30
C ALA A 96 -22.59 14.48 4.79
N GLU A 97 -23.10 15.48 5.50
CA GLU A 97 -23.48 15.37 6.92
C GLU A 97 -24.67 14.42 7.11
N GLN A 98 -25.73 14.58 6.31
CA GLN A 98 -26.92 13.72 6.36
C GLN A 98 -26.60 12.25 6.06
N GLU A 99 -25.73 11.99 5.09
CA GLU A 99 -25.34 10.63 4.70
C GLU A 99 -24.21 10.05 5.58
N HIS A 100 -23.58 10.85 6.45
CA HIS A 100 -22.35 10.50 7.17
C HIS A 100 -21.23 10.02 6.23
N ARG A 101 -21.06 10.70 5.08
CA ARG A 101 -20.11 10.34 4.03
C ARG A 101 -19.18 11.48 3.70
N ASN A 102 -18.01 11.15 3.17
CA ASN A 102 -17.07 12.15 2.67
C ASN A 102 -17.64 12.85 1.41
N PRO A 103 -17.56 14.19 1.30
CA PRO A 103 -17.99 14.92 0.10
C PRO A 103 -17.38 14.39 -1.20
N SER A 104 -16.11 13.98 -1.14
CA SER A 104 -15.40 13.39 -2.30
C SER A 104 -15.96 12.05 -2.76
N ALA A 105 -16.59 11.28 -1.86
CA ALA A 105 -17.28 10.04 -2.22
C ALA A 105 -18.59 10.35 -2.95
N ILE A 106 -19.36 11.33 -2.46
CA ILE A 106 -20.60 11.78 -3.09
C ILE A 106 -20.33 12.34 -4.50
N ILE A 107 -19.31 13.19 -4.67
CA ILE A 107 -18.90 13.72 -5.98
C ILE A 107 -18.56 12.58 -6.94
N ARG A 108 -17.82 11.57 -6.47
CA ARG A 108 -17.41 10.43 -7.31
C ARG A 108 -18.62 9.65 -7.80
N ASP A 109 -19.58 9.36 -6.92
CA ASP A 109 -20.79 8.62 -7.28
C ASP A 109 -21.66 9.42 -8.25
N ALA A 110 -21.83 10.72 -8.00
CA ALA A 110 -22.57 11.62 -8.88
C ALA A 110 -21.94 11.66 -10.29
N LEU A 111 -20.62 11.76 -10.36
CA LEU A 111 -19.90 11.75 -11.64
C LEU A 111 -20.02 10.42 -12.36
N ALA A 112 -19.91 9.29 -11.64
CA ALA A 112 -20.09 7.96 -12.22
C ALA A 112 -21.49 7.78 -12.81
N GLN A 113 -22.53 8.22 -12.08
CA GLN A 113 -23.91 8.19 -12.56
C GLN A 113 -24.13 9.11 -13.77
N TYR A 114 -23.53 10.30 -13.77
CA TYR A 114 -23.61 11.23 -14.89
C TYR A 114 -22.99 10.63 -16.16
N LEU A 115 -21.78 10.07 -16.06
CA LEU A 115 -21.08 9.46 -17.18
C LEU A 115 -21.84 8.24 -17.73
N ALA A 116 -22.39 7.39 -16.86
CA ALA A 116 -23.18 6.23 -17.27
C ALA A 116 -24.49 6.61 -17.98
N LYS A 117 -25.06 7.79 -17.70
CA LYS A 117 -26.24 8.31 -18.42
C LYS A 117 -25.88 9.03 -19.72
N ALA A 118 -24.66 9.53 -19.83
CA ALA A 118 -24.18 10.27 -20.99
C ALA A 118 -23.58 9.38 -22.09
N SER A 119 -23.31 8.11 -21.80
CA SER A 119 -22.89 7.06 -22.74
C SER A 119 -24.07 6.31 -23.34
#